data_AF-A0A7C4HIA7-F1
#
_entry.id   AF-A0A7C4HIA7-F1
#
_cell.length_a   1.000
_cell.length_b   1.000
_cell.length_c   1.000
_cell.angle_alpha   90.00
_cell.angle_beta   90.00
_cell.angle_gamma   90.00
#
_symmetry.space_group_name_H-M   'P 1'
#
loop_
_entity.id
_entity.type
_entity.pdbx_description
1 polymer ?
#
loop_
_entity_poly.entity_id
_entity_poly.type
_entity_poly.pdbx_seq_one_letter_code
_entity_poly.pdbx_strand_id
1 'polypeptide(L)'
;MPALIADGRPVSKVRLLGVSRNAVELRRDRPARFALSGRVRVALGVLSGSAESVTFTITGGDKTESLPVTPENGWVEIDLTFPEGTAEIAFACDAPGSGAFVAGIHPVVPGPTRLAGLIIIDALRADGLGVYGAPGNPSPNIDAFARKSAVFTRAHTAAPFTLSSMGSIWTGMWPWQHQVIFTSEGGLSLSADVPSLVTAFRDAGYHTAAFSGAYFSFADNGFARGFELMDESCADQFFFESADCLAQKVTSFIESHPDEPLFLYVHFVDTHAPYWPPEPFRSKFTAGLKKPSDEDTARGLIDQFEQNRKWWQFYRKPSDTDLAWLRGLYQGEVAYVDDRIGPLLTFIERRCVISGPDSRVEPVCTLVLTADHGEAFFEHGQMDHVADLH
;
A
#
# COMPACT_ATOMS: atom_id res chain seq x y z
N MET A 1 -16.48 7.75 9.41
CA MET A 1 -16.05 7.34 10.77
C MET A 1 -16.16 8.55 11.69
N PRO A 2 -16.74 8.43 12.89
CA PRO A 2 -16.67 9.49 13.89
C PRO A 2 -15.19 9.75 14.24
N ALA A 3 -14.81 11.02 14.40
CA ALA A 3 -13.46 11.37 14.83
C ALA A 3 -13.17 10.67 16.17
N LEU A 4 -11.97 10.11 16.33
CA LEU A 4 -11.52 9.65 17.65
C LEU A 4 -11.45 10.89 18.56
N ILE A 5 -12.28 10.91 19.60
CA ILE A 5 -12.36 11.98 20.59
C ILE A 5 -11.78 11.42 21.89
N ALA A 6 -10.64 11.95 22.32
CA ALA A 6 -10.09 11.71 23.66
C ALA A 6 -10.37 12.96 24.51
N ASP A 7 -10.94 12.77 25.70
CA ASP A 7 -11.24 13.86 26.67
C ASP A 7 -12.06 15.03 26.10
N GLY A 8 -13.05 14.73 25.24
CA GLY A 8 -13.91 15.75 24.65
C GLY A 8 -13.21 16.65 23.62
N ARG A 9 -12.00 16.30 23.18
CA ARG A 9 -11.25 16.98 22.12
C ARG A 9 -10.96 16.02 20.97
N PRO A 10 -10.96 16.48 19.70
CA PRO A 10 -10.43 15.69 18.59
C PRO A 10 -8.98 15.30 18.89
N VAL A 11 -8.64 14.02 18.78
CA VAL A 11 -7.27 13.55 19.03
C VAL A 11 -6.33 14.28 18.07
N SER A 12 -5.46 15.12 18.63
CA SER A 12 -4.42 15.80 17.86
C SER A 12 -3.32 14.82 17.47
N LYS A 13 -2.88 14.93 16.21
CA LYS A 13 -1.92 14.08 15.50
C LYS A 13 -0.68 13.74 16.34
N VAL A 14 -0.53 12.49 16.77
CA VAL A 14 0.78 11.98 17.19
C VAL A 14 1.54 11.56 15.93
N ARG A 15 2.65 12.23 15.66
CA ARG A 15 3.55 11.91 14.54
C ARG A 15 4.45 10.76 15.00
N LEU A 16 3.96 9.53 14.89
CA LEU A 16 4.83 8.36 15.05
C LEU A 16 5.78 8.28 13.85
N LEU A 17 7.00 7.79 14.10
CA LEU A 17 7.94 7.42 13.04
C LEU A 17 7.27 6.38 12.13
N GLY A 18 6.66 6.83 11.03
CA GLY A 18 6.22 5.95 9.96
C GLY A 18 4.73 5.63 9.86
N VAL A 19 3.85 5.97 10.82
CA VAL A 19 2.39 5.70 10.71
C VAL A 19 1.61 6.94 11.11
N SER A 20 0.83 7.50 10.19
CA SER A 20 -0.04 8.64 10.50
C SER A 20 -1.53 8.28 10.48
N ARG A 21 -2.22 8.81 11.49
CA ARG A 21 -3.67 9.10 11.66
C ARG A 21 -4.50 8.27 12.66
N ASN A 22 -4.10 7.06 13.07
CA ASN A 22 -4.94 6.23 13.97
C ASN A 22 -4.25 5.67 15.23
N ALA A 23 -3.08 6.20 15.60
CA ALA A 23 -2.38 5.77 16.81
C ALA A 23 -2.59 6.78 17.96
N VAL A 24 -2.74 6.27 19.17
CA VAL A 24 -2.88 7.07 20.39
C VAL A 24 -1.77 6.71 21.36
N GLU A 25 -1.00 7.72 21.77
CA GLU A 25 -0.07 7.61 22.89
C GLU A 25 -0.88 7.56 24.18
N LEU A 26 -0.70 6.52 24.98
CA LEU A 26 -1.29 6.44 26.31
C LEU A 26 -0.25 6.92 27.34
N ARG A 27 -0.68 7.77 28.29
CA ARG A 27 0.13 8.09 29.50
C ARG A 27 -0.52 7.69 30.83
N ARG A 28 0.30 7.32 31.83
CA ARG A 28 -0.21 6.66 33.06
C ARG A 28 -1.10 7.63 33.84
N ASP A 29 -0.79 8.91 33.74
CA ASP A 29 -1.53 10.05 34.26
C ASP A 29 -2.70 10.50 33.35
N ARG A 30 -2.77 10.00 32.10
CA ARG A 30 -3.73 10.43 31.07
C ARG A 30 -4.18 9.23 30.21
N PRO A 31 -5.16 8.43 30.69
CA PRO A 31 -5.76 7.37 29.90
C PRO A 31 -6.52 7.93 28.69
N ALA A 32 -6.75 7.10 27.66
CA ALA A 32 -7.52 7.51 26.49
C ALA A 32 -8.92 6.90 26.52
N ARG A 33 -9.91 7.68 26.10
CA ARG A 33 -11.32 7.26 26.02
C ARG A 33 -11.75 7.17 24.56
N PHE A 34 -12.50 6.14 24.24
CA PHE A 34 -12.97 5.84 22.89
C PHE A 34 -14.46 5.48 22.93
N ALA A 35 -15.26 6.08 22.05
CA ALA A 35 -16.62 5.62 21.83
C ALA A 35 -16.59 4.36 20.95
N LEU A 36 -16.77 3.18 21.55
CA LEU A 36 -16.68 1.89 20.89
C LEU A 36 -17.98 1.11 21.09
N SER A 37 -18.37 0.33 20.10
CA SER A 37 -19.53 -0.55 20.24
C SER A 37 -19.38 -1.77 19.36
N GLY A 38 -19.90 -2.91 19.82
CA GLY A 38 -19.77 -4.17 19.11
C GLY A 38 -18.41 -4.85 19.38
N ARG A 39 -18.02 -5.75 18.48
CA ARG A 39 -16.73 -6.43 18.55
C ARG A 39 -15.67 -5.51 17.95
N VAL A 40 -14.54 -5.34 18.63
CA VAL A 40 -13.42 -4.49 18.21
C VAL A 40 -12.10 -5.21 18.45
N ARG A 41 -11.14 -5.02 17.56
CA ARG A 41 -9.78 -5.49 17.64
C ARG A 41 -8.93 -4.34 18.12
N VAL A 42 -8.22 -4.57 19.22
CA VAL A 42 -7.29 -3.61 19.80
C VAL A 42 -5.88 -4.15 19.59
N ALA A 43 -5.04 -3.38 18.91
CA ALA A 43 -3.64 -3.68 18.73
C ALA A 43 -2.79 -2.78 19.65
N LEU A 44 -2.07 -3.42 20.57
CA LEU A 44 -1.31 -2.80 21.64
C LEU A 44 0.18 -3.07 21.42
N GLY A 45 1.01 -2.03 21.50
CA GLY A 45 2.45 -2.15 21.33
C GLY A 45 3.23 -1.29 22.32
N VAL A 46 4.47 -1.68 22.58
CA VAL A 46 5.41 -0.89 23.37
C VAL A 46 6.53 -0.43 22.44
N LEU A 47 6.64 0.88 22.21
CA LEU A 47 7.77 1.43 21.46
C LEU A 47 8.97 1.57 22.40
N SER A 48 10.13 1.10 21.93
CA SER A 48 11.44 1.03 22.60
C SER A 48 11.60 1.89 23.88
N GLY A 49 12.03 1.27 24.97
CA GLY A 49 12.47 1.98 26.18
C GLY A 49 12.09 1.33 27.51
N SER A 50 11.17 0.36 27.53
CA SER A 50 10.94 -0.47 28.72
C SER A 50 11.69 -1.80 28.57
N ALA A 51 12.47 -2.17 29.59
CA ALA A 51 13.02 -3.53 29.72
C ALA A 51 12.00 -4.50 30.35
N GLU A 52 10.81 -4.01 30.67
CA GLU A 52 9.80 -4.71 31.47
C GLU A 52 8.46 -4.81 30.74
N SER A 53 7.67 -5.81 31.14
CA SER A 53 6.29 -6.03 30.69
C SER A 53 5.39 -4.84 31.05
N VAL A 54 4.62 -4.35 30.09
CA VAL A 54 3.59 -3.32 30.29
C VAL A 54 2.23 -3.98 30.31
N THR A 55 1.40 -3.72 31.32
CA THR A 55 0.03 -4.25 31.38
C THR A 55 -0.95 -3.19 30.92
N PHE A 56 -1.64 -3.44 29.82
CA PHE A 56 -2.75 -2.60 29.38
C PHE A 56 -4.03 -3.05 30.07
N THR A 57 -4.82 -2.10 30.56
CA THR A 57 -6.11 -2.35 31.18
C THR A 57 -7.19 -1.67 30.36
N ILE A 58 -8.04 -2.48 29.73
CA ILE A 58 -9.12 -2.00 28.88
C ILE A 58 -10.43 -2.16 29.64
N THR A 59 -11.10 -1.04 29.88
CA THR A 59 -12.38 -0.97 30.58
C THR A 59 -13.48 -0.55 29.63
N GLY A 60 -14.61 -1.23 29.62
CA GLY A 60 -15.78 -0.82 28.83
C GLY A 60 -17.08 -1.27 29.48
N GLY A 61 -17.91 -0.32 29.89
CA GLY A 61 -19.03 -0.60 30.79
C GLY A 61 -18.53 -1.25 32.08
N ASP A 62 -19.14 -2.38 32.45
CA ASP A 62 -18.77 -3.15 33.65
C ASP A 62 -17.65 -4.18 33.41
N LYS A 63 -17.08 -4.23 32.19
CA LYS A 63 -16.02 -5.19 31.84
C LYS A 63 -14.66 -4.54 31.93
N THR A 64 -13.69 -5.27 32.47
CA THR A 64 -12.27 -4.88 32.50
C THR A 64 -11.44 -6.08 32.05
N GLU A 65 -10.57 -5.86 31.08
CA GLU A 65 -9.61 -6.84 30.55
C GLU A 65 -8.20 -6.33 30.77
N SER A 66 -7.25 -7.23 31.08
CA SER A 66 -5.85 -6.87 31.33
C SER A 66 -4.91 -7.71 30.48
N LEU A 67 -3.99 -7.04 29.78
CA LEU A 67 -3.15 -7.64 28.75
C LEU A 67 -1.69 -7.27 28.96
N PRO A 68 -0.83 -8.23 29.34
CA PRO A 68 0.59 -8.00 29.40
C PRO A 68 1.19 -7.96 28.00
N VAL A 69 1.98 -6.94 27.71
CA VAL A 69 2.74 -6.77 26.46
C VAL A 69 4.21 -6.60 26.83
N THR A 70 5.05 -7.48 26.30
CA THR A 70 6.50 -7.40 26.48
C THR A 70 7.17 -6.83 25.23
N PRO A 71 8.38 -6.25 25.36
CA PRO A 71 9.19 -5.87 24.20
C PRO A 71 9.47 -7.04 23.24
N GLU A 72 9.54 -8.26 23.77
CA GLU A 72 9.79 -9.50 22.99
C GLU A 72 8.59 -9.87 22.10
N ASN A 73 7.37 -9.61 22.55
CA ASN A 73 6.16 -9.89 21.77
C ASN A 73 5.88 -8.78 20.74
N GLY A 74 6.46 -7.58 20.93
CA GLY A 74 6.36 -6.42 20.03
C GLY A 74 4.96 -5.79 19.96
N TRP A 75 3.95 -6.61 19.68
CA TRP A 75 2.54 -6.30 19.53
C TRP A 75 1.67 -7.41 20.11
N VAL A 76 0.52 -7.04 20.69
CA VAL A 76 -0.57 -7.96 21.04
C VAL A 76 -1.85 -7.46 20.41
N GLU A 77 -2.53 -8.35 19.69
CA GLU A 77 -3.87 -8.11 19.16
C GLU A 77 -4.90 -8.88 19.98
N ILE A 78 -5.99 -8.21 20.35
CA ILE A 78 -7.12 -8.86 21.03
C ILE A 78 -8.45 -8.43 20.42
N ASP A 79 -9.38 -9.38 20.32
CA ASP A 79 -10.79 -9.10 20.03
C ASP A 79 -11.57 -8.92 21.33
N LEU A 80 -12.19 -7.76 21.50
CA LEU A 80 -13.01 -7.39 22.63
C LEU A 80 -14.43 -7.10 22.18
N THR A 81 -15.43 -7.46 22.99
CA THR A 81 -16.83 -7.17 22.69
C THR A 81 -17.38 -6.20 23.72
N PHE A 82 -17.70 -4.99 23.27
CA PHE A 82 -18.28 -3.94 24.09
C PHE A 82 -19.79 -3.81 23.81
N PRO A 83 -20.64 -3.72 24.85
CA PRO A 83 -21.98 -3.18 24.68
C PRO A 83 -21.90 -1.73 24.14
N GLU A 84 -22.99 -1.19 23.60
CA GLU A 84 -23.02 0.21 23.17
C GLU A 84 -22.54 1.15 24.29
N GLY A 85 -21.45 1.90 24.08
CA GLY A 85 -20.92 2.77 25.13
C GLY A 85 -19.56 3.41 24.84
N THR A 86 -18.98 4.02 25.87
CA THR A 86 -17.59 4.52 25.84
C THR A 86 -16.69 3.49 26.53
N ALA A 87 -15.65 3.04 25.86
CA ALA A 87 -14.57 2.28 26.44
C ALA A 87 -13.44 3.23 26.87
N GLU A 88 -12.87 2.98 28.04
CA GLU A 88 -11.68 3.64 28.56
C GLU A 88 -10.50 2.67 28.49
N ILE A 89 -9.45 3.06 27.78
CA ILE A 89 -8.20 2.30 27.72
C ILE A 89 -7.19 3.00 28.61
N ALA A 90 -6.88 2.34 29.71
CA ALA A 90 -5.80 2.71 30.61
C ALA A 90 -4.61 1.76 30.43
N PHE A 91 -3.46 2.16 30.93
CA PHE A 91 -2.37 1.21 31.11
C PHE A 91 -1.78 1.39 32.50
N ALA A 92 -1.37 0.25 33.05
CA ALA A 92 -0.65 0.16 34.29
C ALA A 92 0.78 -0.30 33.97
N CYS A 93 1.74 0.54 34.35
CA CYS A 93 3.15 0.18 34.31
C CYS A 93 3.78 0.57 35.65
N ASP A 94 4.44 -0.39 36.28
CA ASP A 94 5.16 -0.17 37.55
C ASP A 94 6.51 0.55 37.33
N ALA A 95 6.98 0.65 36.08
CA ALA A 95 8.18 1.37 35.74
C ALA A 95 7.94 2.89 35.54
N PRO A 96 8.79 3.76 36.12
CA PRO A 96 8.74 5.19 35.86
C PRO A 96 9.24 5.52 34.44
N GLY A 97 8.33 5.92 33.54
CA GLY A 97 8.69 6.71 32.36
C GLY A 97 8.44 6.16 30.95
N SER A 98 7.71 5.05 30.74
CA SER A 98 7.50 4.50 29.40
C SER A 98 6.16 4.93 28.76
N GLY A 99 6.23 5.61 27.61
CA GLY A 99 5.09 5.90 26.75
C GLY A 99 4.65 4.64 25.98
N ALA A 100 3.50 4.09 26.36
CA ALA A 100 2.89 2.98 25.67
C ALA A 100 2.01 3.52 24.52
N PHE A 101 2.03 2.88 23.35
CA PHE A 101 1.28 3.34 22.19
C PHE A 101 0.28 2.27 21.75
N VAL A 102 -0.99 2.65 21.61
CA VAL A 102 -1.97 1.84 20.89
C VAL A 102 -1.83 2.18 19.42
N ALA A 103 -1.60 1.17 18.58
CA ALA A 103 -1.74 1.33 17.14
C ALA A 103 -2.99 0.59 16.70
N GLY A 104 -4.10 1.30 16.65
CA GLY A 104 -5.32 0.81 16.02
C GLY A 104 -6.33 0.20 16.99
N ILE A 105 -7.51 0.82 17.01
CA ILE A 105 -8.75 0.17 17.44
C ILE A 105 -9.58 0.04 16.18
N HIS A 106 -9.89 -1.19 15.79
CA HIS A 106 -10.63 -1.49 14.58
C HIS A 106 -11.90 -2.25 14.95
N PRO A 107 -13.09 -1.92 14.44
CA PRO A 107 -14.24 -2.81 14.59
C PRO A 107 -13.90 -4.18 13.99
N VAL A 108 -14.13 -5.26 14.75
CA VAL A 108 -14.10 -6.63 14.21
C VAL A 108 -15.45 -6.83 13.55
N VAL A 109 -15.44 -6.73 12.22
CA VAL A 109 -16.62 -7.04 11.43
C VAL A 109 -16.85 -8.55 11.50
N PRO A 110 -18.01 -9.03 11.97
CA PRO A 110 -18.33 -10.45 11.93
C PRO A 110 -18.55 -10.87 10.47
N GLY A 111 -17.76 -11.84 10.01
CA GLY A 111 -17.83 -12.36 8.64
C GLY A 111 -16.68 -11.86 7.76
N PRO A 112 -16.44 -12.54 6.62
CA PRO A 112 -15.40 -12.11 5.71
C PRO A 112 -15.69 -10.69 5.21
N THR A 113 -14.65 -9.85 5.20
CA THR A 113 -14.67 -8.59 4.43
C THR A 113 -15.19 -8.91 3.03
N ARG A 114 -16.24 -8.22 2.56
CA ARG A 114 -16.78 -8.42 1.20
C ARG A 114 -15.72 -8.21 0.12
N LEU A 115 -14.81 -7.24 0.32
CA LEU A 115 -13.71 -6.99 -0.61
C LEU A 115 -12.40 -6.69 0.12
N ALA A 116 -11.41 -7.56 -0.04
CA ALA A 116 -10.03 -7.34 0.35
C ALA A 116 -9.20 -7.02 -0.92
N GLY A 117 -8.87 -5.75 -1.12
CA GLY A 117 -8.14 -5.28 -2.30
C GLY A 117 -6.66 -4.99 -2.01
N LEU A 118 -5.76 -5.55 -2.81
CA LEU A 118 -4.36 -5.17 -2.89
C LEU A 118 -4.11 -4.50 -4.24
N ILE A 119 -3.86 -3.20 -4.23
CA ILE A 119 -3.54 -2.41 -5.42
C ILE A 119 -2.07 -2.04 -5.37
N ILE A 120 -1.34 -2.46 -6.41
CA ILE A 120 0.06 -2.13 -6.63
C ILE A 120 0.18 -1.21 -7.82
N ILE A 121 0.99 -0.17 -7.68
CA ILE A 121 1.42 0.70 -8.77
C ILE A 121 2.93 0.51 -8.93
N ASP A 122 3.35 -0.07 -10.05
CA ASP A 122 4.71 -0.51 -10.33
C ASP A 122 5.69 0.66 -10.37
N ALA A 123 6.84 0.55 -9.70
CA ALA A 123 7.87 1.59 -9.65
C ALA A 123 7.37 2.96 -9.12
N LEU A 124 6.25 3.00 -8.37
CA LEU A 124 5.72 4.23 -7.80
C LEU A 124 6.55 4.71 -6.60
N ARG A 125 7.14 5.91 -6.73
CA ARG A 125 7.88 6.59 -5.68
C ARG A 125 6.93 7.38 -4.79
N ALA A 126 7.25 7.39 -3.49
CA ALA A 126 6.52 8.21 -2.52
C ALA A 126 6.58 9.71 -2.87
N ASP A 127 7.74 10.22 -3.29
CA ASP A 127 7.92 11.64 -3.67
C ASP A 127 7.24 12.03 -4.99
N GLY A 128 6.64 11.07 -5.69
CA GLY A 128 5.72 11.28 -6.81
C GLY A 128 4.30 11.62 -6.35
N LEU A 129 3.91 11.40 -5.09
CA LEU A 129 2.53 11.61 -4.61
C LEU A 129 2.38 12.89 -3.78
N GLY A 130 1.26 13.60 -3.96
CA GLY A 130 0.91 14.82 -3.23
C GLY A 130 0.83 14.62 -1.72
N VAL A 131 0.32 13.48 -1.26
CA VAL A 131 0.25 13.10 0.17
C VAL A 131 1.61 13.05 0.85
N TYR A 132 2.69 12.79 0.09
CA TYR A 132 4.07 12.81 0.57
C TYR A 132 4.83 14.09 0.16
N GLY A 133 4.16 15.05 -0.47
CA GLY A 133 4.71 16.38 -0.76
C GLY A 133 5.18 16.60 -2.19
N ALA A 134 4.75 15.78 -3.16
CA ALA A 134 5.13 15.97 -4.56
C ALA A 134 4.75 17.36 -5.10
N PRO A 135 5.64 18.03 -5.84
CA PRO A 135 5.36 19.34 -6.42
C PRO A 135 4.29 19.23 -7.51
N GLY A 136 3.42 20.24 -7.62
CA GLY A 136 2.36 20.28 -8.64
C GLY A 136 1.16 19.35 -8.37
N ASN A 137 1.20 18.56 -7.29
CA ASN A 137 0.18 17.58 -6.90
C ASN A 137 -0.33 16.73 -8.07
N PRO A 138 0.48 15.78 -8.58
CA PRO A 138 0.06 14.88 -9.65
C PRO A 138 -1.01 13.88 -9.21
N SER A 139 -1.22 13.66 -7.92
CA SER A 139 -2.05 12.56 -7.40
C SER A 139 -3.27 12.98 -6.55
N PRO A 140 -4.14 13.89 -7.02
CA PRO A 140 -5.25 14.40 -6.20
C PRO A 140 -6.26 13.31 -5.75
N ASN A 141 -6.46 12.24 -6.51
CA ASN A 141 -7.39 11.16 -6.15
C ASN A 141 -6.82 10.21 -5.10
N ILE A 142 -5.56 9.80 -5.25
CA ILE A 142 -4.82 9.02 -4.24
C ILE A 142 -4.70 9.83 -2.95
N ASP A 143 -4.47 11.15 -3.05
CA ASP A 143 -4.49 12.05 -1.89
C ASP A 143 -5.86 12.07 -1.19
N ALA A 144 -6.95 11.99 -1.97
CA ALA A 144 -8.31 11.92 -1.44
C ALA A 144 -8.59 10.61 -0.71
N PHE A 145 -8.12 9.49 -1.27
CA PHE A 145 -8.14 8.19 -0.62
C PHE A 145 -7.31 8.22 0.67
N ALA A 146 -6.07 8.69 0.60
CA ALA A 146 -5.14 8.76 1.73
C ALA A 146 -5.66 9.61 2.90
N ARG A 147 -6.49 10.64 2.65
CA ARG A 147 -7.13 11.43 3.73
C ARG A 147 -8.03 10.60 4.65
N LYS A 148 -8.56 9.48 4.13
CA LYS A 148 -9.48 8.55 4.82
C LYS A 148 -8.78 7.25 5.25
N SER A 149 -7.49 7.10 4.95
CA SER A 149 -6.71 5.87 5.18
C SER A 149 -5.65 6.08 6.27
N ALA A 150 -5.08 4.97 6.74
CA ALA A 150 -3.79 5.00 7.45
C ALA A 150 -2.68 5.15 6.41
N VAL A 151 -1.78 6.12 6.62
CA VAL A 151 -0.70 6.43 5.66
C VAL A 151 0.65 6.19 6.33
N PHE A 152 1.49 5.38 5.68
CA PHE A 152 2.80 5.01 6.16
C PHE A 152 3.90 5.85 5.52
N THR A 153 4.66 6.61 6.31
CA THR A 153 5.75 7.46 5.77
C THR A 153 7.09 6.74 5.72
N ARG A 154 7.14 5.49 6.17
CA ARG A 154 8.34 4.63 6.18
C ARG A 154 7.94 3.21 5.84
N ALA A 155 7.67 2.98 4.57
CA ALA A 155 7.43 1.66 4.00
C ALA A 155 8.54 1.39 2.99
N HIS A 156 9.32 0.32 3.20
CA HIS A 156 10.45 -0.02 2.36
C HIS A 156 10.20 -1.37 1.71
N THR A 157 10.50 -1.46 0.41
CA THR A 157 10.43 -2.74 -0.31
C THR A 157 11.54 -3.69 0.13
N ALA A 158 11.27 -5.00 0.05
CA ALA A 158 12.24 -6.04 0.37
C ALA A 158 13.30 -6.19 -0.74
N ALA A 159 12.98 -5.77 -1.96
CA ALA A 159 13.90 -5.78 -3.09
C ALA A 159 13.53 -4.70 -4.12
N PRO A 160 14.50 -4.00 -4.73
CA PRO A 160 14.24 -2.98 -5.75
C PRO A 160 13.98 -3.61 -7.14
N PHE A 161 13.19 -4.68 -7.20
CA PHE A 161 12.89 -5.39 -8.43
C PHE A 161 11.55 -6.14 -8.33
N THR A 162 10.69 -5.99 -9.34
CA THR A 162 9.30 -6.46 -9.33
C THR A 162 9.16 -7.90 -8.87
N LEU A 163 9.78 -8.88 -9.55
CA LEU A 163 9.60 -10.30 -9.22
C LEU A 163 10.04 -10.64 -7.78
N SER A 164 11.17 -10.08 -7.34
CA SER A 164 11.72 -10.34 -6.00
C SER A 164 10.86 -9.68 -4.92
N SER A 165 10.42 -8.44 -5.15
CA SER A 165 9.52 -7.72 -4.23
C SER A 165 8.16 -8.39 -4.13
N MET A 166 7.57 -8.75 -5.27
CA MET A 166 6.30 -9.46 -5.33
C MET A 166 6.37 -10.82 -4.64
N GLY A 167 7.49 -11.56 -4.77
CA GLY A 167 7.72 -12.78 -4.00
C GLY A 167 7.63 -12.55 -2.49
N SER A 168 8.15 -11.42 -2.00
CA SER A 168 8.06 -11.04 -0.58
C SER A 168 6.64 -10.63 -0.18
N ILE A 169 5.94 -9.83 -1.01
CA ILE A 169 4.54 -9.43 -0.79
C ILE A 169 3.63 -10.66 -0.73
N TRP A 170 3.84 -11.63 -1.62
CA TRP A 170 3.01 -12.83 -1.69
C TRP A 170 3.23 -13.81 -0.57
N THR A 171 4.42 -13.87 0.02
CA THR A 171 4.77 -14.93 0.97
C THR A 171 4.98 -14.42 2.38
N GLY A 172 5.15 -13.11 2.56
CA GLY A 172 5.63 -12.51 3.81
C GLY A 172 7.07 -12.89 4.15
N MET A 173 7.82 -13.47 3.21
CA MET A 173 9.20 -13.90 3.39
C MET A 173 10.19 -12.94 2.74
N TRP A 174 11.44 -12.98 3.15
CA TRP A 174 12.50 -12.22 2.51
C TRP A 174 12.97 -12.85 1.18
N PRO A 175 13.61 -12.09 0.28
CA PRO A 175 14.12 -12.58 -1.01
C PRO A 175 14.97 -13.84 -0.94
N TRP A 176 15.85 -13.95 0.06
CA TRP A 176 16.70 -15.12 0.24
C TRP A 176 15.93 -16.37 0.71
N GLN A 177 14.71 -16.21 1.22
CA GLN A 177 13.87 -17.32 1.71
C GLN A 177 12.93 -17.84 0.62
N HIS A 178 12.22 -16.95 -0.09
CA HIS A 178 11.31 -17.37 -1.17
C HIS A 178 12.06 -17.67 -2.48
N GLN A 179 13.33 -17.24 -2.58
CA GLN A 179 14.26 -17.50 -3.68
C GLN A 179 13.75 -17.08 -5.07
N VAL A 180 12.74 -16.21 -5.13
CA VAL A 180 12.35 -15.57 -6.40
C VAL A 180 13.39 -14.51 -6.69
N ILE A 181 14.30 -14.84 -7.58
CA ILE A 181 15.42 -14.00 -8.00
C ILE A 181 15.51 -14.05 -9.52
N PHE A 182 15.90 -12.94 -10.13
CA PHE A 182 16.15 -12.86 -11.56
C PHE A 182 17.65 -12.69 -11.78
N THR A 183 18.26 -13.58 -12.55
CA THR A 183 19.70 -13.53 -12.86
C THR A 183 19.91 -13.52 -14.37
N SER A 184 21.13 -13.21 -14.80
CA SER A 184 21.52 -13.31 -16.21
C SER A 184 21.40 -14.72 -16.81
N GLU A 185 21.28 -15.75 -15.96
CA GLU A 185 21.14 -17.15 -16.36
C GLU A 185 19.69 -17.64 -16.32
N GLY A 186 18.74 -16.77 -15.97
CA GLY A 186 17.32 -17.07 -15.78
C GLY A 186 16.82 -16.72 -14.38
N GLY A 187 15.50 -16.73 -14.21
CA GLY A 187 14.85 -16.50 -12.93
C GLY A 187 14.42 -17.80 -12.24
N LEU A 188 14.36 -17.78 -10.91
CA LEU A 188 13.68 -18.82 -10.15
C LEU A 188 12.24 -18.36 -9.87
N SER A 189 11.27 -19.15 -10.33
CA SER A 189 9.86 -18.93 -10.02
C SER A 189 9.55 -19.30 -8.57
N LEU A 190 8.46 -18.76 -8.03
CA LEU A 190 8.01 -19.11 -6.69
C LEU A 190 7.68 -20.61 -6.61
N SER A 191 8.32 -21.32 -5.69
CA SER A 191 8.06 -22.74 -5.48
C SER A 191 6.60 -23.00 -5.09
N ALA A 192 6.03 -24.07 -5.64
CA ALA A 192 4.69 -24.54 -5.32
C ALA A 192 4.52 -25.02 -3.86
N ASP A 193 5.62 -25.18 -3.11
CA ASP A 193 5.59 -25.58 -1.70
C ASP A 193 5.53 -24.38 -0.74
N VAL A 194 5.80 -23.15 -1.22
CA VAL A 194 5.78 -21.96 -0.38
C VAL A 194 4.33 -21.46 -0.25
N PRO A 195 3.77 -21.27 0.96
CA PRO A 195 2.44 -20.70 1.11
C PRO A 195 2.36 -19.29 0.54
N SER A 196 1.23 -18.93 -0.09
CA SER A 196 0.99 -17.56 -0.57
C SER A 196 -0.22 -16.92 0.10
N LEU A 197 -0.19 -15.60 0.20
CA LEU A 197 -1.30 -14.75 0.65
C LEU A 197 -2.59 -15.10 -0.09
N VAL A 198 -2.49 -15.32 -1.41
CA VAL A 198 -3.63 -15.65 -2.27
C VAL A 198 -4.23 -17.00 -1.89
N THR A 199 -3.40 -18.02 -1.67
CA THR A 199 -3.89 -19.33 -1.20
C THR A 199 -4.55 -19.24 0.17
N ALA A 200 -4.04 -18.39 1.07
CA ALA A 200 -4.67 -18.16 2.37
C ALA A 200 -6.06 -17.51 2.24
N PHE A 201 -6.25 -16.54 1.35
CA PHE A 201 -7.56 -15.95 1.07
C PHE A 201 -8.53 -16.97 0.46
N ARG A 202 -8.09 -17.73 -0.54
CA ARG A 202 -8.90 -18.79 -1.16
C ARG A 202 -9.33 -19.83 -0.13
N ASP A 203 -8.40 -20.32 0.69
CA ASP A 203 -8.67 -21.33 1.71
C ASP A 203 -9.58 -20.78 2.84
N ALA A 204 -9.64 -19.45 3.01
CA ALA A 204 -10.59 -18.75 3.87
C ALA A 204 -11.97 -18.50 3.21
N GLY A 205 -12.19 -18.98 1.97
CA GLY A 205 -13.48 -18.90 1.27
C GLY A 205 -13.69 -17.63 0.45
N TYR A 206 -12.60 -16.91 0.11
CA TYR A 206 -12.67 -15.79 -0.82
C TYR A 206 -12.57 -16.26 -2.27
N HIS A 207 -13.40 -15.68 -3.14
CA HIS A 207 -13.10 -15.63 -4.56
C HIS A 207 -11.83 -14.81 -4.77
N THR A 208 -10.98 -15.22 -5.68
CA THR A 208 -9.66 -14.61 -5.86
C THR A 208 -9.48 -14.19 -7.32
N ALA A 209 -9.34 -12.89 -7.55
CA ALA A 209 -9.17 -12.33 -8.88
C ALA A 209 -7.95 -11.41 -8.95
N ALA A 210 -7.24 -11.46 -10.06
CA ALA A 210 -6.10 -10.63 -10.36
C ALA A 210 -6.27 -9.95 -11.72
N PHE A 211 -5.94 -8.66 -11.78
CA PHE A 211 -5.90 -7.85 -12.99
C PHE A 211 -4.54 -7.18 -13.09
N SER A 212 -3.81 -7.39 -14.17
CA SER A 212 -2.48 -6.82 -14.36
C SER A 212 -2.37 -6.08 -15.69
N GLY A 213 -1.77 -4.89 -15.66
CA GLY A 213 -1.36 -4.14 -16.84
C GLY A 213 -0.02 -4.58 -17.44
N ALA A 214 0.68 -5.54 -16.82
CA ALA A 214 1.95 -6.06 -17.32
C ALA A 214 1.86 -7.51 -17.79
N TYR A 215 2.64 -7.81 -18.84
CA TYR A 215 2.95 -9.15 -19.34
C TYR A 215 4.05 -9.86 -18.55
N PHE A 216 4.43 -9.36 -17.37
CA PHE A 216 5.34 -10.09 -16.49
C PHE A 216 4.60 -11.30 -15.95
N SER A 217 4.57 -12.38 -16.73
CA SER A 217 3.78 -13.58 -16.52
C SER A 217 3.76 -14.00 -15.05
N PHE A 218 2.78 -13.50 -14.30
CA PHE A 218 2.60 -13.87 -12.90
C PHE A 218 2.29 -15.38 -12.86
N ALA A 219 1.66 -15.90 -13.91
CA ALA A 219 1.50 -17.32 -14.17
C ALA A 219 2.84 -18.07 -14.28
N ASP A 220 3.75 -17.64 -15.14
CA ASP A 220 5.01 -18.37 -15.38
C ASP A 220 5.99 -18.28 -14.19
N ASN A 221 5.83 -17.26 -13.34
CA ASN A 221 6.63 -17.04 -12.14
C ASN A 221 6.02 -17.66 -10.86
N GLY A 222 4.95 -18.43 -10.97
CA GLY A 222 4.33 -19.15 -9.85
C GLY A 222 3.41 -18.30 -8.95
N PHE A 223 3.11 -17.07 -9.36
CA PHE A 223 2.26 -16.12 -8.63
C PHE A 223 0.77 -16.24 -8.96
N ALA A 224 0.39 -16.86 -10.09
CA ALA A 224 -1.02 -17.12 -10.38
C ALA A 224 -1.66 -18.16 -9.45
N ARG A 225 -0.86 -18.89 -8.67
CA ARG A 225 -1.35 -19.95 -7.78
C ARG A 225 -2.26 -19.37 -6.70
N GLY A 226 -3.49 -19.89 -6.68
CA GLY A 226 -4.52 -19.48 -5.73
C GLY A 226 -5.57 -18.59 -6.35
N PHE A 227 -5.27 -17.89 -7.45
CA PHE A 227 -6.26 -17.09 -8.18
C PHE A 227 -7.21 -17.98 -8.99
N GLU A 228 -8.50 -17.68 -8.91
CA GLU A 228 -9.54 -18.25 -9.77
C GLU A 228 -9.60 -17.54 -11.12
N LEU A 229 -9.32 -16.24 -11.13
CA LEU A 229 -9.22 -15.40 -12.33
C LEU A 229 -7.91 -14.63 -12.33
N MET A 230 -7.22 -14.68 -13.47
CA MET A 230 -6.11 -13.78 -13.80
C MET A 230 -6.41 -13.16 -15.17
N ASP A 231 -6.54 -11.84 -15.23
CA ASP A 231 -6.73 -11.08 -16.48
C ASP A 231 -5.54 -10.14 -16.70
N GLU A 232 -4.71 -10.49 -17.69
CA GLU A 232 -3.57 -9.70 -18.15
C GLU A 232 -3.83 -9.09 -19.55
N SER A 233 -5.08 -9.09 -20.03
CA SER A 233 -5.37 -8.67 -21.41
C SER A 233 -5.46 -7.15 -21.61
N CYS A 234 -5.26 -6.38 -20.54
CA CYS A 234 -4.95 -4.95 -20.65
C CYS A 234 -3.45 -4.68 -20.79
N ALA A 235 -2.61 -5.70 -20.70
CA ALA A 235 -1.19 -5.53 -20.90
C ALA A 235 -0.89 -5.19 -22.37
N ASP A 236 -0.03 -4.22 -22.57
CA ASP A 236 0.55 -3.85 -23.86
C ASP A 236 2.07 -3.90 -23.70
N GLN A 237 2.74 -4.59 -24.62
CA GLN A 237 4.20 -4.75 -24.60
C GLN A 237 4.94 -3.47 -25.00
N PHE A 238 4.26 -2.48 -25.58
CA PHE A 238 4.90 -1.35 -26.26
C PHE A 238 4.51 0.02 -25.71
N PHE A 239 3.32 0.15 -25.12
CA PHE A 239 2.82 1.42 -24.59
C PHE A 239 2.04 1.12 -23.33
N PHE A 240 2.63 1.37 -22.15
CA PHE A 240 2.01 1.12 -20.85
C PHE A 240 0.87 2.11 -20.55
N GLU A 241 -0.09 2.30 -21.46
CA GLU A 241 -1.36 3.02 -21.24
C GLU A 241 -2.44 2.03 -20.78
N SER A 242 -2.11 1.21 -19.78
CA SER A 242 -2.94 0.09 -19.33
C SER A 242 -4.01 0.50 -18.31
N ALA A 243 -3.78 1.61 -17.59
CA ALA A 243 -4.57 2.00 -16.44
C ALA A 243 -6.05 2.23 -16.76
N ASP A 244 -6.38 2.78 -17.94
CA ASP A 244 -7.77 2.98 -18.34
C ASP A 244 -8.51 1.65 -18.52
N CYS A 245 -7.93 0.72 -19.29
CA CYS A 245 -8.47 -0.61 -19.50
C CYS A 245 -8.61 -1.35 -18.17
N LEU A 246 -7.57 -1.31 -17.34
CA LEU A 246 -7.52 -2.01 -16.06
C LEU A 246 -8.60 -1.51 -15.10
N ALA A 247 -8.71 -0.19 -14.94
CA ALA A 247 -9.71 0.41 -14.06
C ALA A 247 -11.15 0.08 -14.50
N GLN A 248 -11.42 0.09 -15.81
CA GLN A 248 -12.73 -0.28 -16.36
C GLN A 248 -13.06 -1.74 -16.09
N LYS A 249 -12.14 -2.66 -16.39
CA LYS A 249 -12.35 -4.09 -16.18
C LYS A 249 -12.54 -4.47 -14.73
N VAL A 250 -11.71 -3.93 -13.85
CA VAL A 250 -11.84 -4.16 -12.41
C VAL A 250 -13.19 -3.65 -11.91
N THR A 251 -13.63 -2.47 -12.37
CA THR A 251 -14.95 -1.94 -12.02
C THR A 251 -16.07 -2.91 -12.44
N SER A 252 -16.08 -3.33 -13.71
CA SER A 252 -17.09 -4.28 -14.22
C SER A 252 -17.06 -5.64 -13.52
N PHE A 253 -15.87 -6.12 -13.15
CA PHE A 253 -15.73 -7.38 -12.42
C PHE A 253 -16.30 -7.28 -11.00
N ILE A 254 -16.00 -6.20 -10.28
CA ILE A 254 -16.58 -5.97 -8.95
C ILE A 254 -18.10 -5.83 -9.05
N GLU A 255 -18.62 -5.16 -10.09
CA GLU A 255 -20.06 -5.02 -10.32
C GLU A 255 -20.77 -6.37 -10.44
N SER A 256 -20.19 -7.33 -11.15
CA SER A 256 -20.77 -8.66 -11.37
C SER A 256 -20.66 -9.62 -10.19
N HIS A 257 -19.91 -9.28 -9.14
CA HIS A 257 -19.75 -10.09 -7.91
C HIS A 257 -20.20 -9.30 -6.66
N PRO A 258 -21.52 -9.03 -6.47
CA PRO A 258 -22.01 -8.15 -5.40
C PRO A 258 -22.00 -8.70 -3.98
N ASP A 259 -22.14 -10.01 -3.81
CA ASP A 259 -22.42 -10.63 -2.51
C ASP A 259 -21.36 -11.66 -2.08
N GLU A 260 -20.35 -11.88 -2.91
CA GLU A 260 -19.28 -12.84 -2.69
C GLU A 260 -18.08 -12.17 -1.99
N PRO A 261 -17.46 -12.80 -0.98
CA PRO A 261 -16.18 -12.35 -0.45
C PRO A 261 -15.11 -12.42 -1.52
N LEU A 262 -14.52 -11.28 -1.86
CA LEU A 262 -13.56 -11.15 -2.95
C LEU A 262 -12.20 -10.68 -2.44
N PHE A 263 -11.15 -11.44 -2.72
CA PHE A 263 -9.78 -10.96 -2.71
C PHE A 263 -9.44 -10.50 -4.12
N LEU A 264 -9.11 -9.22 -4.26
CA LEU A 264 -8.83 -8.56 -5.52
C LEU A 264 -7.40 -8.05 -5.53
N TYR A 265 -6.62 -8.49 -6.50
CA TYR A 265 -5.31 -7.93 -6.79
C TYR A 265 -5.37 -7.10 -8.09
N VAL A 266 -4.81 -5.90 -8.05
CA VAL A 266 -4.71 -5.02 -9.22
C VAL A 266 -3.29 -4.48 -9.32
N HIS A 267 -2.63 -4.67 -10.47
CA HIS A 267 -1.27 -4.20 -10.72
C HIS A 267 -1.28 -3.22 -11.89
N PHE A 268 -1.16 -1.92 -11.58
CA PHE A 268 -0.93 -0.85 -12.55
C PHE A 268 0.55 -0.75 -12.84
N VAL A 269 0.95 -0.63 -14.11
CA VAL A 269 2.38 -0.62 -14.51
C VAL A 269 2.82 0.66 -15.21
N ASP A 270 1.91 1.60 -15.38
CA ASP A 270 2.08 2.78 -16.22
C ASP A 270 3.16 3.74 -15.68
N THR A 271 3.53 3.65 -14.39
CA THR A 271 4.63 4.42 -13.81
C THR A 271 6.01 3.76 -13.96
N HIS A 272 6.09 2.55 -14.50
CA HIS A 272 7.35 1.89 -14.84
C HIS A 272 7.89 2.44 -16.17
N ALA A 273 9.22 2.46 -16.35
CA ALA A 273 9.81 2.89 -17.62
C ALA A 273 9.49 1.92 -18.77
N PRO A 274 9.38 2.36 -20.03
CA PRO A 274 9.35 3.74 -20.52
C PRO A 274 8.22 4.65 -20.05
N TYR A 275 8.57 5.89 -19.69
CA TYR A 275 7.60 6.95 -19.43
C TYR A 275 7.17 7.62 -20.73
N TRP A 276 5.90 7.46 -21.07
CA TRP A 276 5.26 8.10 -22.19
C TRP A 276 3.78 8.39 -21.89
N PRO A 277 3.48 9.28 -20.93
CA PRO A 277 2.12 9.45 -20.47
C PRO A 277 1.23 9.98 -21.59
N PRO A 278 -0.07 9.62 -21.63
CA PRO A 278 -0.98 10.15 -22.62
C PRO A 278 -1.22 11.65 -22.42
N GLU A 279 -1.69 12.33 -23.46
CA GLU A 279 -2.17 13.70 -23.30
C GLU A 279 -3.50 13.72 -22.52
N PRO A 280 -3.76 14.75 -21.70
CA PRO A 280 -2.97 15.96 -21.50
C PRO A 280 -1.88 15.83 -20.42
N PHE A 281 -1.69 14.65 -19.82
CA PHE A 281 -0.78 14.47 -18.68
C PHE A 281 0.67 14.77 -19.05
N ARG A 282 1.12 14.31 -20.21
CA ARG A 282 2.46 14.64 -20.71
C ARG A 282 2.69 16.14 -20.81
N SER A 283 1.90 16.86 -21.62
CA SER A 283 2.11 18.29 -21.83
C SER A 283 1.95 19.10 -20.54
N LYS A 284 1.04 18.69 -19.64
CA LYS A 284 0.85 19.35 -18.34
C LYS A 284 2.11 19.34 -17.48
N PHE A 285 2.81 18.20 -17.39
CA PHE A 285 3.98 18.04 -16.52
C PHE A 285 5.32 18.32 -17.19
N THR A 286 5.34 18.44 -18.52
CA THR A 286 6.52 18.91 -19.27
C THR A 286 6.45 20.38 -19.69
N ALA A 287 5.34 21.08 -19.42
CA ALA A 287 5.17 22.49 -19.78
C ALA A 287 6.26 23.37 -19.17
N GLY A 288 6.93 24.16 -20.01
CA GLY A 288 8.01 25.06 -19.57
C GLY A 288 9.35 24.38 -19.34
N LEU A 289 9.44 23.05 -19.42
CA LEU A 289 10.71 22.34 -19.45
C LEU A 289 11.33 22.44 -20.83
N LYS A 290 12.66 22.59 -20.87
CA LYS A 290 13.40 22.52 -22.13
C LYS A 290 13.42 21.06 -22.60
N LYS A 291 12.74 20.78 -23.71
CA LYS A 291 12.83 19.48 -24.38
C LYS A 291 14.31 19.18 -24.68
N PRO A 292 14.80 17.96 -24.38
CA PRO A 292 16.13 17.53 -24.78
C PRO A 292 16.35 17.77 -26.28
N SER A 293 17.55 18.20 -26.67
CA SER A 293 17.87 18.59 -28.05
C SER A 293 17.86 17.45 -29.05
N ASP A 294 17.77 16.22 -28.55
CA ASP A 294 17.75 15.01 -29.34
C ASP A 294 16.49 14.22 -28.95
N GLU A 295 15.55 14.05 -29.90
CA GLU A 295 14.34 13.26 -29.69
C GLU A 295 14.66 11.78 -29.41
N ASP A 296 15.83 11.31 -29.89
CA ASP A 296 16.40 10.01 -29.54
C ASP A 296 16.97 10.00 -28.11
N THR A 297 17.09 11.12 -27.40
CA THR A 297 17.41 11.11 -25.97
C THR A 297 16.16 10.82 -25.13
N ALA A 298 14.97 11.35 -25.46
CA ALA A 298 13.76 11.02 -24.69
C ALA A 298 13.27 9.59 -24.97
N ARG A 299 13.27 9.15 -26.24
CA ARG A 299 12.88 7.78 -26.64
C ARG A 299 14.04 6.78 -26.57
N GLY A 300 15.28 7.24 -26.71
CA GLY A 300 16.46 6.40 -26.64
C GLY A 300 17.20 6.45 -25.31
N LEU A 301 16.80 7.26 -24.32
CA LEU A 301 17.10 6.93 -22.92
C LEU A 301 16.43 5.58 -22.60
N ILE A 302 15.14 5.46 -22.91
CA ILE A 302 14.35 4.20 -22.87
C ILE A 302 15.03 3.06 -23.65
N ASP A 303 15.32 3.23 -24.95
CA ASP A 303 15.94 2.16 -25.75
C ASP A 303 17.41 1.87 -25.33
N GLN A 304 18.16 2.86 -24.82
CA GLN A 304 19.50 2.63 -24.26
C GLN A 304 19.44 1.93 -22.89
N PHE A 305 18.39 2.14 -22.08
CA PHE A 305 18.23 1.45 -20.79
C PHE A 305 18.00 -0.05 -20.99
N GLU A 306 17.18 -0.45 -21.97
CA GLU A 306 16.98 -1.86 -22.30
C GLU A 306 18.22 -2.53 -22.93
N GLN A 307 18.93 -1.82 -23.82
CA GLN A 307 20.11 -2.36 -24.50
C GLN A 307 21.37 -2.37 -23.62
N ASN A 308 21.47 -1.50 -22.61
CA ASN A 308 22.60 -1.42 -21.68
C ASN A 308 22.42 -2.18 -20.36
N ARG A 309 21.42 -3.07 -20.23
CA ARG A 309 21.31 -4.06 -19.13
C ARG A 309 22.59 -4.88 -18.87
N LYS A 310 23.58 -4.82 -19.76
CA LYS A 310 24.92 -5.42 -19.61
C LYS A 310 25.95 -4.56 -18.85
N TRP A 311 25.71 -3.27 -18.62
CA TRP A 311 26.71 -2.36 -18.07
C TRP A 311 26.12 -1.47 -16.97
N TRP A 312 26.28 -1.93 -15.73
CA TRP A 312 25.90 -1.32 -14.44
C TRP A 312 26.54 0.05 -14.11
N GLN A 313 26.95 0.83 -15.10
CA GLN A 313 27.59 2.12 -14.88
C GLN A 313 27.23 3.10 -16.00
N PHE A 314 26.51 4.16 -15.66
CA PHE A 314 26.46 5.34 -16.51
C PHE A 314 27.86 5.95 -16.56
N TYR A 315 28.57 5.75 -17.66
CA TYR A 315 29.86 6.42 -17.90
C TYR A 315 29.72 7.94 -18.03
N ARG A 316 28.49 8.48 -18.13
CA ARG A 316 28.20 9.91 -18.21
C ARG A 316 26.87 10.26 -17.54
N LYS A 317 26.90 11.21 -16.60
CA LYS A 317 25.71 11.81 -15.98
C LYS A 317 24.81 12.49 -17.04
N PRO A 318 23.50 12.19 -17.11
CA PRO A 318 22.54 12.97 -17.91
C PRO A 318 22.53 14.44 -17.50
N SER A 319 22.24 15.35 -18.43
CA SER A 319 22.19 16.77 -18.07
C SER A 319 21.03 17.05 -17.12
N ASP A 320 21.12 18.12 -16.33
CA ASP A 320 20.01 18.51 -15.45
C ASP A 320 18.73 18.83 -16.24
N THR A 321 18.86 19.21 -17.53
CA THR A 321 17.72 19.38 -18.45
C THR A 321 17.06 18.04 -18.78
N ASP A 322 17.84 17.00 -19.06
CA ASP A 322 17.32 15.67 -19.38
C ASP A 322 16.63 15.05 -18.15
N LEU A 323 17.25 15.18 -16.97
CA LEU A 323 16.66 14.69 -15.72
C LEU A 323 15.38 15.43 -15.35
N ALA A 324 15.31 16.75 -15.58
CA ALA A 324 14.08 17.51 -15.36
C ALA A 324 12.96 17.04 -16.31
N TRP A 325 13.29 16.83 -17.58
CA TRP A 325 12.33 16.31 -18.57
C TRP A 325 11.82 14.91 -18.20
N LEU A 326 12.71 13.97 -17.86
CA LEU A 326 12.35 12.62 -17.44
C LEU A 326 11.44 12.62 -16.19
N ARG A 327 11.79 13.41 -15.16
CA ARG A 327 10.94 13.55 -13.97
C ARG A 327 9.58 14.14 -14.30
N GLY A 328 9.50 15.05 -15.27
CA GLY A 328 8.23 15.58 -15.79
C GLY A 328 7.37 14.52 -16.47
N LEU A 329 7.98 13.63 -17.29
CA LEU A 329 7.27 12.49 -17.87
C LEU A 329 6.77 11.53 -16.79
N TYR A 330 7.63 11.17 -15.84
CA TYR A 330 7.24 10.32 -14.71
C TYR A 330 6.06 10.90 -13.90
N GLN A 331 6.09 12.21 -13.59
CA GLN A 331 4.96 12.87 -12.93
C GLN A 331 3.69 12.84 -13.78
N GLY A 332 3.83 12.88 -15.11
CA GLY A 332 2.71 12.67 -16.03
C GLY A 332 2.12 11.27 -15.92
N GLU A 333 2.94 10.23 -15.77
CA GLU A 333 2.46 8.85 -15.57
C GLU A 333 1.74 8.69 -14.23
N VAL A 334 2.33 9.22 -13.15
CA VAL A 334 1.67 9.23 -11.84
C VAL A 334 0.32 9.91 -11.91
N ALA A 335 0.23 11.03 -12.64
CA ALA A 335 -1.03 11.75 -12.81
C ALA A 335 -2.04 11.02 -13.69
N TYR A 336 -1.59 10.28 -14.69
CA TYR A 336 -2.45 9.43 -15.52
C TYR A 336 -3.04 8.28 -14.69
N VAL A 337 -2.20 7.53 -13.96
CA VAL A 337 -2.66 6.47 -13.06
C VAL A 337 -3.62 7.01 -12.00
N ASP A 338 -3.31 8.16 -11.38
CA ASP A 338 -4.18 8.80 -10.39
C ASP A 338 -5.57 9.12 -10.96
N ASP A 339 -5.62 9.66 -12.19
CA ASP A 339 -6.87 9.98 -12.89
C ASP A 339 -7.72 8.74 -13.16
N ARG A 340 -7.08 7.63 -13.57
CA ARG A 340 -7.78 6.36 -13.87
C ARG A 340 -8.20 5.60 -12.62
N ILE A 341 -7.37 5.57 -11.57
CA ILE A 341 -7.66 4.86 -10.33
C ILE A 341 -8.70 5.60 -9.46
N GLY A 342 -8.80 6.92 -9.57
CA GLY A 342 -9.71 7.74 -8.74
C GLY A 342 -11.18 7.33 -8.81
N PRO A 343 -11.78 7.19 -10.01
CA PRO A 343 -13.13 6.66 -10.18
C PRO A 343 -13.31 5.26 -9.61
N LEU A 344 -12.32 4.36 -9.79
CA LEU A 344 -12.34 3.01 -9.24
C LEU A 344 -12.36 3.02 -7.70
N LEU A 345 -11.48 3.81 -7.06
CA LEU A 345 -11.46 3.95 -5.60
C LEU A 345 -12.77 4.52 -5.07
N THR A 346 -13.34 5.50 -5.77
CA THR A 346 -14.64 6.09 -5.43
C THR A 346 -15.77 5.08 -5.57
N PHE A 347 -15.73 4.27 -6.63
CA PHE A 347 -16.70 3.20 -6.87
C PHE A 347 -16.63 2.14 -5.76
N ILE A 348 -15.44 1.65 -5.42
CA ILE A 348 -15.25 0.69 -4.34
C ILE A 348 -15.75 1.29 -3.01
N GLU A 349 -15.34 2.52 -2.67
CA GLU A 349 -15.78 3.19 -1.43
C GLU A 349 -17.31 3.20 -1.28
N ARG A 350 -18.05 3.49 -2.36
CA ARG A 350 -19.53 3.48 -2.34
C ARG A 350 -20.12 2.10 -2.10
N ARG A 351 -19.46 1.05 -2.58
CA ARG A 351 -19.91 -0.35 -2.42
C ARG A 351 -19.56 -0.92 -1.05
N CYS A 352 -18.59 -0.32 -0.36
CA CYS A 352 -18.07 -0.76 0.93
C CYS A 352 -18.86 -0.24 2.14
N VAL A 353 -20.05 0.31 1.91
CA VAL A 353 -20.98 0.80 2.92
C VAL A 353 -22.20 -0.09 2.93
N ILE A 354 -22.37 -0.90 3.97
CA ILE A 354 -23.62 -1.58 4.25
C ILE A 354 -24.31 -0.87 5.41
N SER A 355 -25.60 -0.56 5.24
CA SER A 355 -26.47 -0.14 6.33
C SER A 355 -26.88 -1.39 7.12
N GLY A 356 -26.37 -1.55 8.33
CA GLY A 356 -26.85 -2.56 9.27
C GLY A 356 -28.30 -2.28 9.74
N PRO A 357 -28.96 -3.26 10.38
CA PRO A 357 -30.35 -3.14 10.85
C PRO A 357 -30.59 -1.93 11.78
N ASP A 358 -29.55 -1.41 12.44
CA ASP A 358 -29.60 -0.24 13.33
C ASP A 358 -29.07 1.05 12.68
N SER A 359 -29.06 1.16 11.34
CA SER A 359 -28.48 2.30 10.61
C SER A 359 -26.96 2.49 10.81
N ARG A 360 -26.27 1.49 11.36
CA ARG A 360 -24.80 1.48 11.50
C ARG A 360 -24.15 1.20 10.15
N VAL A 361 -23.20 2.06 9.77
CA VAL A 361 -22.37 1.86 8.58
C VAL A 361 -21.15 1.04 8.97
N GLU A 362 -21.09 -0.21 8.52
CA GLU A 362 -19.92 -1.07 8.72
C GLU A 362 -19.07 -1.10 7.45
N PRO A 363 -17.76 -0.77 7.53
CA PRO A 363 -16.86 -0.89 6.39
C PRO A 363 -16.64 -2.37 6.13
N VAL A 364 -17.20 -2.87 5.04
CA VAL A 364 -17.06 -4.28 4.63
C VAL A 364 -15.94 -4.49 3.62
N CYS A 365 -15.05 -3.51 3.46
CA CYS A 365 -13.90 -3.62 2.58
C CYS A 365 -12.62 -3.16 3.26
N THR A 366 -11.52 -3.81 2.89
CA THR A 366 -10.16 -3.40 3.22
C THR A 366 -9.41 -3.20 1.91
N LEU A 367 -8.83 -2.01 1.72
CA LEU A 367 -8.01 -1.70 0.55
C LEU A 367 -6.59 -1.31 1.00
N VAL A 368 -5.60 -1.91 0.36
CA VAL A 368 -4.19 -1.55 0.47
C VAL A 368 -3.75 -1.01 -0.89
N LEU A 369 -3.21 0.21 -0.91
CA LEU A 369 -2.54 0.78 -2.08
C LEU A 369 -1.07 0.95 -1.73
N THR A 370 -0.19 0.35 -2.53
CA THR A 370 1.26 0.40 -2.34
C THR A 370 1.99 0.39 -3.68
N ALA A 371 3.32 0.50 -3.64
CA ALA A 371 4.20 0.14 -4.72
C ALA A 371 4.93 -1.17 -4.39
N ASP A 372 5.41 -1.87 -5.40
CA ASP A 372 6.33 -2.99 -5.26
C ASP A 372 7.78 -2.50 -5.06
N HIS A 373 8.18 -1.41 -5.72
CA HIS A 373 9.42 -0.67 -5.49
C HIS A 373 9.32 0.79 -5.96
N GLY A 374 10.39 1.55 -5.74
CA GLY A 374 10.56 2.90 -6.31
C GLY A 374 11.39 2.87 -7.60
N GLU A 375 11.92 4.03 -7.96
CA GLU A 375 12.66 4.24 -9.21
C GLU A 375 13.78 5.25 -8.94
N ALA A 376 14.92 5.22 -9.63
CA ALA A 376 15.98 6.23 -9.52
C ALA A 376 16.05 7.16 -10.74
N PHE A 377 16.23 8.45 -10.48
CA PHE A 377 16.45 9.54 -11.46
C PHE A 377 17.83 10.18 -11.27
N PHE A 378 18.87 9.36 -11.26
CA PHE A 378 20.27 9.73 -11.05
C PHE A 378 20.63 10.13 -9.62
N GLU A 379 19.74 9.86 -8.66
CA GLU A 379 20.13 9.85 -7.26
C GLU A 379 21.28 8.83 -7.05
N HIS A 380 22.33 9.24 -6.35
CA HIS A 380 23.54 8.44 -6.12
C HIS A 380 24.25 7.90 -7.39
N GLY A 381 23.95 8.45 -8.57
CA GLY A 381 24.52 8.01 -9.84
C GLY A 381 23.79 6.82 -10.48
N GLN A 382 22.63 6.44 -9.95
CA GLN A 382 21.81 5.33 -10.43
C GLN A 382 20.58 5.82 -11.19
N MET A 383 20.21 5.10 -12.24
CA MET A 383 18.91 5.28 -12.91
C MET A 383 18.15 3.97 -12.82
N ASP A 384 16.83 4.06 -12.98
CA ASP A 384 15.93 2.90 -12.99
C ASP A 384 15.90 2.23 -11.59
N HIS A 385 15.43 1.01 -11.50
CA HIS A 385 15.50 0.18 -10.30
C HIS A 385 16.57 -0.91 -10.46
N VAL A 386 16.48 -2.05 -9.78
CA VAL A 386 17.39 -3.22 -9.79
C VAL A 386 18.58 -3.16 -8.81
N ALA A 387 19.40 -2.10 -8.76
CA ALA A 387 20.64 -2.10 -7.98
C ALA A 387 20.45 -1.72 -6.49
N ASP A 388 19.60 -0.73 -6.23
CA ASP A 388 19.58 -0.01 -4.96
C ASP A 388 18.15 0.23 -4.48
N LEU A 389 17.97 0.19 -3.15
CA LEU A 389 16.72 0.53 -2.49
C LEU A 389 16.70 2.04 -2.21
N HIS A 390 15.71 2.75 -2.76
CA HIS A 390 15.49 4.17 -2.51
C HIS A 390 14.29 4.44 -1.60
#